data_AF-A0A109IFH9-F1
#
_entry.id   AF-A0A109IFH9-F1
#
_cell.length_a   1.000
_cell.length_b   1.000
_cell.length_c   1.000
_cell.angle_alpha   90.00
_cell.angle_beta   90.00
_cell.angle_gamma   90.00
#
_symmetry.space_group_name_H-M   'P 1'
#
loop_
_entity.id
_entity.type
_entity.pdbx_description
1 polymer ?
#
loop_
_entity_poly.entity_id
_entity_poly.type
_entity_poly.pdbx_seq_one_letter_code
_entity_poly.pdbx_strand_id
1 'polypeptide(L)' 'MPEQRPTEPPFAVVMAGYVVDFHHRHTCSRCRPDGSCARLADAGATLRAWREWRVRRQLRARQHRNLR' A
#
# COMPACT_ATOMS: atom_id res chain seq x y z
N MET A 1 -4.30 12.33 25.77
CA MET A 1 -5.05 11.77 24.61
C MET A 1 -4.27 10.58 24.11
N PRO A 2 -4.82 9.36 24.00
CA PRO A 2 -4.05 8.24 23.46
C PRO A 2 -3.80 8.49 21.97
N GLU A 3 -2.56 8.75 21.59
CA GLU A 3 -2.14 8.73 20.20
C GLU A 3 -2.50 7.36 19.62
N GLN A 4 -3.34 7.36 18.58
CA GLN A 4 -3.59 6.14 17.84
C GLN A 4 -2.29 5.73 17.16
N ARG A 5 -1.57 4.78 17.76
CA ARG A 5 -0.35 4.23 17.17
C ARG A 5 -0.66 3.80 15.73
N PRO A 6 0.08 4.30 14.73
CA PRO A 6 -0.09 3.88 13.36
C PRO A 6 -0.03 2.35 13.28
N THR A 7 -1.04 1.72 12.68
CA THR A 7 -0.94 0.28 12.41
C THR A 7 0.20 0.07 11.44
N GLU A 8 1.19 -0.71 11.87
CA GLU A 8 2.30 -1.11 11.03
C GLU A 8 1.77 -1.81 9.76
N PRO A 9 2.29 -1.48 8.57
CA PRO A 9 1.87 -2.14 7.35
C PRO A 9 2.22 -3.65 7.39
N PRO A 10 1.34 -4.52 6.87
CA PRO A 10 1.69 -5.92 6.65
C PRO A 10 2.95 -6.05 5.79
N PHE A 11 3.72 -7.11 5.99
CA PHE A 11 4.94 -7.40 5.23
C PHE A 11 4.74 -7.28 3.71
N ALA A 12 3.62 -7.80 3.19
CA ALA A 12 3.29 -7.70 1.76
C ALA A 12 3.21 -6.26 1.23
N VAL A 13 2.72 -5.32 2.06
CA VAL A 13 2.66 -3.89 1.71
C VAL A 13 4.05 -3.27 1.69
N VAL A 14 4.90 -3.63 2.65
CA VAL A 14 6.30 -3.20 2.67
C VAL A 14 7.02 -3.69 1.42
N MET A 15 6.89 -4.98 1.09
CA MET A 15 7.49 -5.55 -0.11
C MET A 15 6.96 -4.96 -1.41
N ALA A 16 5.67 -4.64 -1.47
CA ALA A 16 5.10 -3.94 -2.62
C ALA A 16 5.74 -2.55 -2.82
N GLY A 17 6.02 -1.82 -1.74
CA GLY A 17 6.79 -0.57 -1.79
C GLY A 17 8.18 -0.77 -2.38
N TYR A 18 8.92 -1.77 -1.87
CA TYR A 18 10.23 -2.14 -2.40
C TYR A 18 10.20 -2.48 -3.90
N VAL A 19 9.17 -3.20 -4.36
CA VAL A 19 9.03 -3.54 -5.78
C VAL A 19 8.86 -2.29 -6.63
N VAL A 20 8.04 -1.33 -6.19
CA VAL A 20 7.86 -0.05 -6.91
C VAL A 20 9.17 0.72 -6.97
N ASP A 21 9.85 0.87 -5.83
CA ASP A 21 11.13 1.59 -5.77
C ASP A 21 12.22 0.94 -6.63
N PHE A 22 12.25 -0.40 -6.66
CA PHE A 22 13.15 -1.14 -7.52
C PHE A 22 12.92 -0.79 -8.99
N HIS A 23 11.66 -0.74 -9.45
CA HIS A 23 11.35 -0.42 -10.84
C HIS A 23 11.63 1.04 -11.21
N HIS A 24 11.65 1.96 -10.25
CA HIS A 24 12.08 3.34 -10.50
C HIS A 24 13.59 3.48 -10.69
N ARG A 25 14.38 2.61 -10.05
CA ARG A 25 15.86 2.72 -10.03
C ARG A 25 16.57 1.73 -10.93
N HIS A 26 15.90 0.64 -11.30
CA HIS A 26 16.51 -0.49 -11.97
C HIS A 26 15.64 -1.01 -13.11
N THR A 27 16.30 -1.46 -14.17
CA THR A 27 15.65 -2.19 -15.25
C THR A 27 15.25 -3.57 -14.77
N CYS A 28 13.95 -3.87 -14.79
CA CYS A 28 13.45 -5.20 -14.48
C CYS A 28 13.51 -6.09 -15.73
N SER A 29 14.21 -7.22 -15.65
CA SER A 29 14.36 -8.19 -16.75
C SER A 29 13.05 -8.90 -17.14
N ARG A 30 11.98 -8.69 -16.37
CA ARG A 30 10.65 -9.26 -16.61
C ARG A 30 9.65 -8.24 -17.15
N CYS A 31 10.08 -6.98 -17.36
CA CYS A 31 9.24 -6.02 -18.06
C CYS A 31 9.02 -6.49 -19.51
N ARG A 32 7.79 -6.33 -19.98
CA ARG A 32 7.45 -6.51 -21.38
C ARG A 32 8.00 -5.34 -22.22
N PRO A 33 8.16 -5.53 -23.54
CA PRO A 33 8.62 -4.47 -24.44
C PRO A 33 7.74 -3.21 -24.44
N ASP A 34 6.46 -3.34 -24.07
CA ASP A 34 5.52 -2.22 -23.89
C ASP A 34 5.70 -1.45 -22.58
N GLY A 35 6.70 -1.81 -21.78
CA GLY A 35 6.98 -1.21 -20.47
C GLY A 35 6.12 -1.77 -19.33
N SER A 36 5.19 -2.69 -19.60
CA SER A 36 4.35 -3.29 -18.56
C SER A 36 5.12 -4.35 -17.76
N CYS A 37 4.78 -4.47 -16.46
CA CYS A 37 5.34 -5.51 -15.60
C CYS A 37 4.27 -6.01 -14.63
N ALA A 38 4.01 -7.32 -14.65
CA ALA A 38 3.00 -7.94 -13.78
C ALA A 38 3.33 -7.72 -12.28
N ARG A 39 4.61 -7.86 -11.90
CA ARG A 39 5.04 -7.64 -10.50
C ARG A 39 4.81 -6.19 -10.05
N LEU A 40 5.02 -5.23 -10.94
CA LEU A 40 4.76 -3.83 -10.65
C LEU A 40 3.26 -3.54 -10.54
N ALA A 41 2.44 -4.16 -11.40
CA ALA A 41 0.99 -4.08 -11.33
C ALA A 41 0.44 -4.64 -10.01
N ASP A 42 0.90 -5.83 -9.60
CA ASP A 42 0.50 -6.50 -8.36
C ASP A 42 0.92 -5.70 -7.13
N ALA A 43 2.14 -5.15 -7.13
CA ALA A 43 2.62 -4.27 -6.09
C ALA A 43 1.73 -3.00 -5.99
N GLY A 44 1.42 -2.38 -7.13
CA GLY A 44 0.51 -1.24 -7.19
C GLY A 44 -0.88 -1.56 -6.64
N ALA A 45 -1.43 -2.74 -6.97
CA ALA A 45 -2.72 -3.20 -6.45
C ALA A 45 -2.67 -3.39 -4.92
N THR A 46 -1.61 -4.03 -4.41
CA THR A 46 -1.39 -4.23 -2.97
C THR A 46 -1.34 -2.91 -2.20
N LEU A 47 -0.59 -1.92 -2.72
CA LEU A 47 -0.48 -0.60 -2.11
C LEU A 47 -1.82 0.15 -2.12
N ARG A 48 -2.58 0.09 -3.22
CA ARG A 48 -3.92 0.70 -3.31
C ARG A 48 -4.88 0.08 -2.30
N ALA A 49 -4.95 -1.26 -2.23
CA ALA A 49 -5.82 -1.97 -1.30
C ALA A 49 -5.50 -1.61 0.17
N TRP A 50 -4.21 -1.49 0.52
CA TRP A 50 -3.80 -1.06 1.85
C TRP A 50 -4.23 0.37 2.17
N ARG A 51 -4.05 1.31 1.23
CA ARG A 51 -4.48 2.71 1.41
C ARG A 51 -5.98 2.81 1.62
N GLU A 52 -6.78 2.09 0.82
CA GLU A 52 -8.24 2.04 0.98
C GLU A 52 -8.66 1.44 2.33
N TRP A 53 -8.00 0.37 2.77
CA TRP A 53 -8.22 -0.19 4.10
C TRP A 53 -7.91 0.81 5.20
N ARG A 54 -6.79 1.54 5.11
CA ARG A 54 -6.38 2.58 6.08
C ARG A 54 -7.44 3.67 6.18
N VAL A 55 -7.93 4.17 5.04
CA VAL A 55 -8.98 5.20 4.99
C VAL A 55 -10.26 4.68 5.63
N ARG A 56 -10.73 3.48 5.25
CA ARG A 56 -11.93 2.87 5.84
C ARG A 56 -11.82 2.69 7.35
N ARG A 57 -10.66 2.25 7.84
CA ARG A 57 -10.38 2.11 9.28
C ARG A 57 -10.44 3.46 10.00
N GLN A 58 -9.85 4.50 9.42
CA GLN A 58 -9.88 5.85 10.00
C GLN A 58 -11.30 6.42 10.05
N LEU A 59 -12.08 6.25 8.99
CA LEU A 59 -13.48 6.69 8.95
C LEU A 59 -14.32 6.00 10.02
N ARG A 60 -14.19 4.67 10.18
CA ARG A 60 -14.87 3.92 11.25
C ARG A 60 -14.46 4.42 12.64
N ALA A 61 -13.16 4.63 12.87
CA ALA A 61 -12.66 5.13 14.14
C ALA A 61 -13.18 6.54 14.48
N ARG A 62 -13.42 7.39 13.47
CA ARG A 62 -14.05 8.72 13.66
C ARG A 62 -15.53 8.61 14.01
N GLN A 63 -16.28 7.77 13.30
CA GLN A 63 -17.71 7.55 13.56
C GLN A 63 -17.94 7.08 15.00
N HIS A 64 -17.13 6.14 15.50
CA HIS A 64 -17.22 5.68 16.89
C HIS A 64 -16.90 6.75 17.94
N ARG A 65 -16.11 7.78 17.61
CA ARG A 65 -15.87 8.91 18.51
C ARG A 65 -17.03 9.88 18.56
N ASN A 66 -17.75 10.07 17.45
CA ASN A 66 -18.89 11.00 17.37
C ASN A 66 -20.17 10.45 18.03
N LEU A 67 -20.22 9.15 18.30
CA LEU A 67 -21.33 8.46 18.97
C LEU A 67 -21.14 8.33 20.50
N ARG A 68 -20.08 8.95 21.05
CA ARG A 68 -19.78 9.03 22.48
C ARG A 68 -19.82 10.48 22.92
#